data_AF-A0A7C1Z5V0-F1
#
_entry.id   AF-A0A7C1Z5V0-F1
#
_cell.length_a   1.000
_cell.length_b   1.000
_cell.length_c   1.000
_cell.angle_alpha   90.00
_cell.angle_beta   90.00
_cell.angle_gamma   90.00
#
_symmetry.space_group_name_H-M   'P 1'
#
loop_
_entity.id
_entity.type
_entity.pdbx_description
1 polymer ?
#
loop_
_entity_poly.entity_id
_entity_poly.type
_entity_poly.pdbx_seq_one_letter_code
_entity_poly.pdbx_strand_id
1 'polypeptide(L)'
;MKYIKYLQFLALALFLLPLSSIAQDCVDYHLVGDCYFDRQRDYKIYSQSKSLSMNPLETIDLNVIFYGQKDYILSFCSHKKMLPIHFVLIDQETNKVLYDNEDDHYIESVGIGFDATKPLTIRINLLARKATEEDIQDYLVCMGLLIQFKNYDKKTVDIRM
;
A
#
# COMPACT_ATOMS: atom_id res chain seq x y z
N MET A 1 7.17 59.76 5.52
CA MET A 1 5.95 59.21 6.18
C MET A 1 5.06 58.35 5.27
N LYS A 2 4.90 58.64 3.97
CA LYS A 2 4.09 57.80 3.07
C LYS A 2 4.62 56.35 2.94
N TYR A 3 5.94 56.18 2.76
CA TYR A 3 6.59 54.86 2.61
C TYR A 3 6.45 53.93 3.82
N ILE A 4 6.38 54.47 5.04
CA ILE A 4 6.19 53.68 6.27
C ILE A 4 4.80 53.04 6.30
N LYS A 5 3.76 53.75 5.83
CA LYS A 5 2.40 53.21 5.74
C LYS A 5 2.29 52.08 4.70
N TYR A 6 3.00 52.20 3.58
CA TYR A 6 3.08 51.13 2.58
C TYR A 6 3.83 49.90 3.13
N LEU A 7 4.88 50.10 3.92
CA LEU A 7 5.61 49.01 4.56
C LEU A 7 4.74 48.25 5.58
N GLN A 8 3.93 48.97 6.35
CA GLN A 8 2.97 48.38 7.30
C GLN A 8 1.86 47.61 6.57
N PHE A 9 1.36 48.12 5.45
CA PHE A 9 0.39 47.42 4.61
C PHE A 9 0.96 46.14 3.99
N LEU A 10 2.22 46.18 3.53
CA LEU A 10 2.91 45.02 2.97
C LEU A 10 3.13 43.93 4.04
N ALA A 11 3.53 44.32 5.25
CA ALA A 11 3.71 43.40 6.36
C ALA A 11 2.39 42.72 6.79
N LEU A 12 1.29 43.48 6.81
CA LEU A 12 -0.04 42.94 7.11
C LEU A 12 -0.55 42.00 6.00
N ALA A 13 -0.24 42.30 4.74
CA ALA A 13 -0.60 41.46 3.60
C ALA A 13 0.16 40.13 3.56
N LEU A 14 1.45 40.11 3.96
CA LEU A 14 2.21 38.86 4.08
C LEU A 14 1.71 37.96 5.21
N PHE A 15 1.13 38.53 6.28
CA PHE A 15 0.59 37.76 7.41
C PHE A 15 -0.74 37.06 7.08
N LEU A 16 -1.40 37.44 5.98
CA LEU A 16 -2.68 36.86 5.53
C LEU A 16 -2.49 35.77 4.46
N LEU A 17 -1.26 35.42 4.09
CA LEU A 17 -1.02 34.33 3.15
C LEU A 17 -1.20 32.99 3.88
N PRO A 18 -2.14 32.12 3.46
CA PRO A 18 -2.26 30.79 4.02
C PRO A 18 -1.01 29.98 3.65
N LEU A 19 -0.24 29.56 4.67
CA LEU A 19 0.80 28.54 4.55
C LEU A 19 0.15 27.16 4.41
N SER A 20 -0.56 26.92 3.31
CA SER A 20 -1.00 25.58 2.97
C SER A 20 0.09 24.90 2.14
N SER A 21 1.02 24.20 2.81
CA SER A 21 1.87 23.22 2.13
C SER A 21 1.04 21.96 1.90
N ILE A 22 0.60 21.73 0.66
CA ILE A 22 0.11 20.43 0.25
C ILE A 22 1.35 19.58 -0.02
N ALA A 23 1.93 18.99 1.02
CA ALA A 23 2.76 17.81 0.83
C ALA A 23 1.82 16.68 0.38
N GLN A 24 2.25 15.84 -0.57
CA GLN A 24 1.47 14.66 -0.96
C GLN A 24 1.41 13.72 0.24
N ASP A 25 0.30 13.76 0.96
CA ASP A 25 0.05 12.85 2.06
C ASP A 25 -0.44 11.51 1.49
N CYS A 26 0.23 10.42 1.86
CA CYS A 26 -0.14 9.08 1.41
C CYS A 26 -1.31 8.49 2.23
N VAL A 27 -1.93 9.27 3.13
CA VAL A 27 -3.14 8.85 3.88
C VAL A 27 -4.18 8.26 2.93
N ASP A 28 -4.65 7.06 3.28
CA ASP A 28 -5.69 6.32 2.56
C ASP A 28 -5.43 6.08 1.06
N TYR A 29 -4.17 6.20 0.61
CA TYR A 29 -3.77 5.84 -0.76
C TYR A 29 -4.32 4.46 -1.23
N HIS A 30 -4.31 3.44 -0.37
CA HIS A 30 -4.89 2.11 -0.66
C HIS A 30 -6.41 2.09 -0.93
N LEU A 31 -7.14 3.16 -0.60
CA LEU A 31 -8.59 3.29 -0.81
C LEU A 31 -8.97 4.09 -2.05
N VAL A 32 -8.00 4.67 -2.76
CA VAL A 32 -8.25 5.60 -3.87
C VAL A 32 -7.62 5.13 -5.19
N GLY A 33 -8.14 5.68 -6.30
CA GLY A 33 -7.52 5.61 -7.62
C GLY A 33 -7.10 4.22 -8.07
N ASP A 34 -5.83 4.10 -8.46
CA ASP A 34 -5.20 2.90 -9.05
C ASP A 34 -5.14 1.70 -8.08
N CYS A 35 -5.43 1.87 -6.78
CA CYS A 35 -5.41 0.79 -5.78
C CYS A 35 -6.70 -0.02 -5.69
N TYR A 36 -7.78 0.49 -6.27
CA TYR A 36 -9.13 -0.06 -6.10
C TYR A 36 -9.52 -1.05 -7.22
N PHE A 37 -8.57 -1.40 -8.10
CA PHE A 37 -8.82 -2.13 -9.35
C PHE A 37 -9.40 -3.53 -9.14
N ASP A 38 -9.03 -4.23 -8.07
CA ASP A 38 -9.49 -5.60 -7.78
C ASP A 38 -10.49 -5.64 -6.61
N ARG A 39 -11.25 -4.56 -6.40
CA ARG A 39 -12.27 -4.57 -5.34
C ARG A 39 -13.41 -5.53 -5.68
N GLN A 40 -13.60 -6.53 -4.85
CA GLN A 40 -14.71 -7.48 -4.96
C GLN A 40 -15.88 -7.07 -4.08
N ARG A 41 -17.11 -7.12 -4.61
CA ARG A 41 -18.32 -6.64 -3.90
C ARG A 41 -18.61 -7.38 -2.60
N ASP A 42 -18.30 -8.68 -2.56
CA ASP A 42 -18.56 -9.53 -1.39
C ASP A 42 -17.45 -9.50 -0.34
N TYR A 43 -16.34 -8.83 -0.63
CA TYR A 43 -15.21 -8.75 0.27
C TYR A 43 -15.28 -7.48 1.10
N LYS A 44 -14.90 -7.59 2.37
CA LYS A 44 -14.75 -6.48 3.30
C LYS A 44 -13.32 -6.00 3.29
N ILE A 45 -13.10 -4.70 3.43
CA ILE A 45 -11.75 -4.15 3.58
C ILE A 45 -11.20 -4.56 4.95
N TYR A 46 -10.00 -5.10 4.95
CA TYR A 46 -9.31 -5.54 6.15
C TYR A 46 -8.63 -4.35 6.82
N SER A 47 -8.74 -4.27 8.16
CA SER A 47 -8.21 -3.14 8.94
C SER A 47 -6.69 -3.03 8.93
N GLN A 48 -5.98 -4.09 8.53
CA GLN A 48 -4.52 -4.06 8.37
C GLN A 48 -4.08 -3.67 6.96
N SER A 49 -4.98 -3.21 6.10
CA SER A 49 -4.60 -2.50 4.87
C SER A 49 -3.71 -1.30 5.21
N LYS A 50 -2.75 -0.98 4.34
CA LYS A 50 -1.73 0.05 4.60
C LYS A 50 -1.60 1.00 3.42
N SER A 51 -1.43 2.27 3.74
CA SER A 51 -0.78 3.22 2.84
C SER A 51 0.51 3.67 3.48
N LEU A 52 1.57 3.80 2.70
CA LEU A 52 2.84 4.28 3.18
C LEU A 52 3.58 5.09 2.13
N SER A 53 4.43 5.98 2.62
CA SER A 53 5.38 6.73 1.83
C SER A 53 6.72 6.01 1.91
N MET A 54 7.33 5.68 0.77
CA MET A 54 8.60 4.96 0.73
C MET A 54 9.55 5.52 -0.32
N ASN A 55 10.84 5.32 -0.11
CA ASN A 55 11.85 5.52 -1.14
C ASN A 55 11.82 4.31 -2.11
N PRO A 56 11.81 4.51 -3.44
CA PRO A 56 11.83 3.41 -4.41
C PRO A 56 13.07 2.49 -4.30
N LEU A 57 14.19 2.96 -3.73
CA LEU A 57 15.41 2.17 -3.53
C LEU A 57 15.37 1.28 -2.28
N GLU A 58 14.38 1.47 -1.41
CA GLU A 58 14.26 0.73 -0.16
C GLU A 58 13.31 -0.46 -0.30
N THR A 59 13.61 -1.52 0.46
CA THR A 59 12.72 -2.65 0.64
C THR A 59 12.02 -2.52 1.99
N ILE A 60 10.70 -2.73 2.01
CA ILE A 60 9.88 -2.59 3.22
C ILE A 60 9.24 -3.93 3.57
N ASP A 61 9.29 -4.27 4.86
CA ASP A 61 8.63 -5.44 5.42
C ASP A 61 7.38 -5.01 6.20
N LEU A 62 6.21 -5.48 5.77
CA LEU A 62 4.93 -5.28 6.45
C LEU A 62 4.49 -6.56 7.15
N ASN A 63 4.31 -6.48 8.46
CA ASN A 63 3.85 -7.62 9.26
C ASN A 63 2.33 -7.58 9.38
N VAL A 64 1.67 -8.63 8.87
CA VAL A 64 0.21 -8.72 8.80
C VAL A 64 -0.25 -10.06 9.36
N ILE A 65 -1.26 -10.02 10.22
CA ILE A 65 -1.91 -11.23 10.73
C ILE A 65 -3.10 -11.58 9.83
N PHE A 66 -3.09 -12.77 9.22
CA PHE A 66 -4.22 -13.30 8.47
C PHE A 66 -5.00 -14.27 9.35
N TYR A 67 -6.26 -13.98 9.62
CA TYR A 67 -7.13 -14.84 10.42
C TYR A 67 -7.65 -16.03 9.61
N GLY A 68 -7.73 -17.19 10.25
CA GLY A 68 -8.24 -18.40 9.60
C GLY A 68 -9.72 -18.33 9.20
N GLN A 69 -10.12 -19.29 8.36
CA GLN A 69 -11.44 -19.41 7.73
C GLN A 69 -11.81 -18.17 6.90
N LYS A 70 -10.84 -17.64 6.16
CA LYS A 70 -11.01 -16.45 5.31
C LYS A 70 -10.21 -16.57 4.03
N ASP A 71 -10.83 -16.11 2.96
CA ASP A 71 -10.14 -15.79 1.71
C ASP A 71 -9.79 -14.32 1.73
N TYR A 72 -8.59 -14.01 1.25
CA TYR A 72 -8.01 -12.70 1.18
C TYR A 72 -7.64 -12.36 -0.27
N ILE A 73 -7.77 -11.08 -0.61
CA ILE A 73 -7.23 -10.51 -1.84
C ILE A 73 -6.29 -9.39 -1.43
N LEU A 74 -5.03 -9.49 -1.81
CA LEU A 74 -4.00 -8.49 -1.56
C LEU A 74 -3.77 -7.76 -2.87
N SER A 75 -4.09 -6.48 -2.93
CA SER A 75 -3.89 -5.63 -4.10
C SER A 75 -2.87 -4.55 -3.77
N PHE A 76 -1.82 -4.49 -4.58
CA PHE A 76 -0.70 -3.57 -4.44
C PHE A 76 -0.79 -2.50 -5.50
N CYS A 77 -0.44 -1.27 -5.13
CA CYS A 77 -0.50 -0.14 -6.04
C CYS A 77 0.57 0.89 -5.68
N SER A 78 1.05 1.59 -6.70
CA SER A 78 1.92 2.74 -6.56
C SER A 78 1.76 3.61 -7.81
N HIS A 79 2.45 4.74 -7.85
CA HIS A 79 2.48 5.58 -9.02
C HIS A 79 3.02 4.81 -10.24
N LYS A 80 2.42 5.02 -11.43
CA LYS A 80 2.72 4.23 -12.66
C LYS A 80 4.19 4.17 -13.06
N LYS A 81 4.98 5.19 -12.72
CA LYS A 81 6.43 5.22 -12.96
C LYS A 81 7.21 4.21 -12.10
N MET A 82 6.67 3.87 -10.93
CA MET A 82 7.29 3.01 -9.93
C MET A 82 6.99 1.53 -10.15
N LEU A 83 6.15 1.20 -11.12
CA LEU A 83 5.83 -0.17 -11.50
C LEU A 83 7.00 -0.83 -12.25
N PRO A 84 7.11 -2.18 -12.18
CA PRO A 84 6.27 -3.09 -11.40
C PRO A 84 6.63 -3.14 -9.91
N ILE A 85 5.68 -3.61 -9.09
CA ILE A 85 5.86 -3.86 -7.65
C ILE A 85 6.27 -5.31 -7.48
N HIS A 86 7.41 -5.55 -6.83
CA HIS A 86 7.83 -6.87 -6.40
C HIS A 86 7.38 -7.08 -4.95
N PHE A 87 6.69 -8.19 -4.67
CA PHE A 87 6.31 -8.55 -3.32
C PHE A 87 6.47 -10.04 -3.04
N VAL A 88 6.87 -10.34 -1.81
CA VAL A 88 7.13 -11.69 -1.32
C VAL A 88 6.36 -11.91 -0.02
N LEU A 89 5.64 -13.04 0.05
CA LEU A 89 4.95 -13.47 1.27
C LEU A 89 5.83 -14.45 2.02
N ILE A 90 6.18 -14.11 3.26
CA ILE A 90 7.10 -14.87 4.10
C ILE A 90 6.36 -15.30 5.37
N ASP A 91 6.43 -16.58 5.71
CA ASP A 91 5.89 -17.11 6.96
C ASP A 91 6.78 -16.65 8.14
N GLN A 92 6.22 -15.95 9.13
CA GLN A 92 7.00 -15.36 10.21
C GLN A 92 7.58 -16.37 11.18
N GLU A 93 6.96 -17.53 11.33
CA GLU A 93 7.41 -18.56 12.27
C GLU A 93 8.60 -19.32 11.70
N THR A 94 8.55 -19.61 10.40
CA THR A 94 9.54 -20.45 9.71
C THR A 94 10.55 -19.67 8.87
N ASN A 95 10.32 -18.37 8.65
CA ASN A 95 11.04 -17.53 7.67
C ASN A 95 11.05 -18.10 6.24
N LYS A 96 10.10 -18.98 5.92
CA LYS A 96 9.99 -19.60 4.60
C LYS A 96 9.24 -18.67 3.65
N VAL A 97 9.79 -18.47 2.45
CA VAL A 97 9.05 -17.85 1.34
C VAL A 97 7.89 -18.76 0.95
N LEU A 98 6.67 -18.23 1.06
CA LEU A 98 5.43 -18.91 0.68
C LEU A 98 5.04 -18.58 -0.75
N TYR A 99 5.37 -17.37 -1.21
CA TYR A 99 5.02 -16.86 -2.53
C TYR A 99 5.93 -15.68 -2.90
N ASP A 100 6.31 -15.60 -4.17
CA ASP A 100 7.04 -14.48 -4.77
C ASP A 100 6.33 -14.13 -6.10
N ASN A 101 5.89 -12.87 -6.25
CA ASN A 101 5.17 -12.47 -7.46
C ASN A 101 6.06 -12.35 -8.71
N GLU A 102 7.39 -12.43 -8.58
CA GLU A 102 8.31 -12.49 -9.72
C GLU A 102 8.01 -13.69 -10.63
N ASP A 103 7.66 -14.84 -10.05
CA ASP A 103 7.29 -16.06 -10.77
C ASP A 103 6.02 -15.88 -11.64
N ASP A 104 5.18 -14.92 -11.26
CA ASP A 104 3.94 -14.57 -11.96
C ASP A 104 4.07 -13.25 -12.75
N HIS A 105 5.28 -12.89 -13.19
CA HIS A 105 5.54 -11.68 -13.99
C HIS A 105 5.11 -10.37 -13.29
N TYR A 106 5.25 -10.32 -11.97
CA TYR A 106 4.95 -9.18 -11.11
C TYR A 106 3.48 -8.73 -11.18
N ILE A 107 2.55 -9.67 -11.08
CA ILE A 107 1.13 -9.33 -10.89
C ILE A 107 0.95 -8.40 -9.67
N GLU A 108 -0.05 -7.53 -9.75
CA GLU A 108 -0.33 -6.50 -8.73
C GLU A 108 -1.39 -6.95 -7.73
N SER A 109 -2.03 -8.11 -7.93
CA SER A 109 -3.02 -8.66 -7.00
C SER A 109 -2.88 -10.18 -6.88
N VAL A 110 -3.08 -10.70 -5.67
CA VAL A 110 -3.09 -12.14 -5.40
C VAL A 110 -4.19 -12.52 -4.42
N GLY A 111 -4.89 -13.61 -4.72
CA GLY A 111 -5.90 -14.22 -3.84
C GLY A 111 -5.29 -15.37 -3.03
N ILE A 112 -5.45 -15.36 -1.71
CA ILE A 112 -4.94 -16.40 -0.80
C ILE A 112 -5.98 -16.77 0.25
N GLY A 113 -6.04 -18.03 0.65
CA GLY A 113 -6.96 -18.52 1.69
C GLY A 113 -6.21 -19.15 2.86
N PHE A 114 -6.70 -18.92 4.08
CA PHE A 114 -6.11 -19.52 5.28
C PHE A 114 -7.14 -20.28 6.10
N ASP A 115 -6.89 -21.56 6.36
CA ASP A 115 -7.73 -22.37 7.26
C ASP A 115 -7.48 -22.05 8.74
N ALA A 116 -6.23 -21.72 9.08
CA ALA A 116 -5.80 -21.32 10.42
C ALA A 116 -5.15 -19.93 10.39
N THR A 117 -5.21 -19.21 11.50
CA THR A 117 -4.58 -17.89 11.61
C THR A 117 -3.07 -18.00 11.38
N LYS A 118 -2.53 -17.16 10.48
CA LYS A 118 -1.11 -17.13 10.13
C LYS A 118 -0.57 -15.70 10.17
N PRO A 119 0.53 -15.45 10.89
CA PRO A 119 1.25 -14.20 10.81
C PRO A 119 2.25 -14.25 9.63
N LEU A 120 2.16 -13.29 8.71
CA LEU A 120 3.04 -13.21 7.54
C LEU A 120 3.77 -11.87 7.49
N THR A 121 4.99 -11.89 6.95
CA THR A 121 5.71 -10.71 6.51
C THR A 121 5.53 -10.57 5.00
N ILE A 122 5.07 -9.41 4.58
CA ILE A 122 4.95 -9.01 3.18
C ILE A 122 6.13 -8.10 2.89
N ARG A 123 7.14 -8.62 2.20
CA ARG A 123 8.30 -7.85 1.76
C ARG A 123 7.99 -7.21 0.42
N ILE A 124 8.23 -5.92 0.29
CA ILE A 124 7.84 -5.12 -0.89
C ILE A 124 9.03 -4.31 -1.38
N ASN A 125 9.23 -4.32 -2.70
CA ASN A 125 10.24 -3.54 -3.41
C ASN A 125 9.61 -2.91 -4.67
N LEU A 126 9.96 -1.66 -4.97
CA LEU A 126 9.49 -0.96 -6.17
C LEU A 126 10.58 -1.04 -7.25
N LEU A 127 10.33 -1.78 -8.32
CA LEU A 127 11.33 -1.99 -9.37
C LEU A 127 11.50 -0.76 -10.28
N ALA A 128 10.52 0.15 -10.29
CA ALA A 128 10.58 1.45 -10.95
C ALA A 128 11.15 1.43 -12.38
N ARG A 129 10.81 0.41 -13.19
CA ARG A 129 11.43 0.16 -14.51
C ARG A 129 11.21 1.28 -15.53
N LYS A 130 10.28 2.19 -15.26
CA LYS A 130 9.94 3.34 -16.12
C LYS A 130 10.33 4.70 -15.50
N ALA A 131 10.91 4.69 -14.31
CA ALA A 131 11.36 5.90 -13.63
C ALA A 131 12.76 6.29 -14.12
N THR A 132 13.03 7.59 -14.18
CA THR A 132 14.39 8.11 -14.37
C THR A 132 15.13 8.13 -13.03
N GLU A 133 16.46 8.23 -13.05
CA GLU A 133 17.26 8.38 -11.82
C GLU A 133 16.82 9.60 -11.00
N GLU A 134 16.42 10.70 -11.67
CA GLU A 134 15.87 11.90 -11.02
C GLU A 134 14.52 11.61 -10.34
N ASP A 135 13.64 10.81 -10.99
CA ASP A 135 12.37 10.37 -10.39
C ASP A 135 12.57 9.48 -9.15
N ILE A 136 13.73 8.81 -9.03
CA ILE A 136 14.04 7.88 -7.93
C ILE A 136 14.74 8.59 -6.76
N GLN A 137 15.72 9.46 -7.05
CA GLN A 137 16.56 10.11 -6.04
C GLN A 137 15.79 11.14 -5.19
N ASP A 138 14.86 11.86 -5.81
CA ASP A 138 14.21 13.02 -5.17
C ASP A 138 12.78 12.74 -4.66
N TYR A 139 12.25 11.52 -4.83
CA TYR A 139 10.83 11.25 -4.61
C TYR A 139 10.55 10.17 -3.55
N LEU A 140 9.88 10.61 -2.49
CA LEU A 140 9.04 9.72 -1.68
C LEU A 140 7.78 9.38 -2.49
N VAL A 141 7.49 8.09 -2.63
CA VAL A 141 6.35 7.61 -3.40
C VAL A 141 5.33 6.93 -2.50
N CYS A 142 4.05 7.16 -2.80
CA CYS A 142 2.99 6.44 -2.12
C CYS A 142 2.89 5.01 -2.65
N MET A 143 2.81 4.07 -1.72
CA MET A 143 2.49 2.68 -1.98
C MET A 143 1.27 2.31 -1.13
N GLY A 144 0.31 1.64 -1.77
CA GLY A 144 -0.88 1.14 -1.13
C GLY A 144 -0.93 -0.38 -1.18
N LEU A 145 -1.28 -0.97 -0.04
CA LEU A 145 -1.65 -2.37 0.10
C LEU A 145 -3.10 -2.41 0.57
N LEU A 146 -4.01 -2.71 -0.36
CA LEU A 146 -5.41 -2.97 -0.08
C LEU A 146 -5.58 -4.46 0.19
N ILE A 147 -5.98 -4.79 1.41
CA ILE A 147 -6.31 -6.17 1.79
C ILE A 147 -7.82 -6.27 1.92
N GLN A 148 -8.41 -7.19 1.19
CA GLN A 148 -9.83 -7.49 1.26
C GLN A 148 -10.01 -8.90 1.79
N PHE A 149 -11.09 -9.18 2.52
CA PHE A 149 -11.37 -10.52 3.03
C PHE A 149 -12.84 -10.91 2.90
N LYS A 150 -13.07 -12.20 2.74
CA LYS A 150 -14.39 -12.84 2.81
C LYS A 150 -14.28 -14.07 3.70
N ASN A 151 -15.27 -14.27 4.57
CA ASN A 151 -15.36 -15.53 5.30
C ASN A 151 -15.87 -16.60 4.33
N TYR A 152 -15.25 -17.77 4.30
CA TYR A 152 -15.85 -18.94 3.66
C TYR A 152 -16.40 -19.87 4.73
N ASP A 153 -17.53 -20.50 4.43
CA ASP A 153 -18.09 -21.52 5.31
C ASP A 153 -17.18 -22.74 5.28
N LYS A 154 -16.81 -23.22 6.47
CA LYS A 154 -16.04 -24.45 6.62
C LYS A 154 -16.77 -25.55 5.85
N LYS A 155 -16.14 -26.13 4.81
CA LYS A 155 -16.66 -27.36 4.20
C LYS A 155 -16.72 -28.41 5.31
N THR A 156 -17.92 -28.65 5.85
CA THR A 156 -18.17 -29.84 6.67
C THR A 156 -18.00 -31.02 5.73
N VAL A 157 -16.81 -31.62 5.74
CA VAL A 157 -16.61 -32.93 5.15
C VAL A 157 -17.48 -33.87 5.98
N ASP A 158 -18.63 -34.25 5.43
CA ASP A 158 -19.50 -35.31 5.96
C ASP A 158 -18.72 -36.63 5.80
N ILE A 159 -17.85 -36.95 6.77
CA ILE A 159 -17.24 -38.28 6.85
C ILE A 159 -18.34 -39.20 7.36
N ARG A 160 -19.18 -39.67 6.45
CA ARG A 160 -19.99 -40.87 6.69
C ARG A 160 -19.01 -42.04 6.76
N MET A 161 -18.81 -42.52 7.99
CA MET A 161 -18.19 -43.82 8.27
C MET A 161 -19.03 -44.95 7.70
#